data_AF-A0A366JQU3-F1
#
_entry.id   AF-A0A366JQU3-F1
#
_cell.length_a   1.000
_cell.length_b   1.000
_cell.length_c   1.000
_cell.angle_alpha   90.00
_cell.angle_beta   90.00
_cell.angle_gamma   90.00
#
_symmetry.space_group_name_H-M   'P 1'
#
loop_
_entity.id
_entity.type
_entity.pdbx_description
1 polymer ?
#
loop_
_entity_poly.entity_id
_entity_poly.type
_entity_poly.pdbx_seq_one_letter_code
_entity_poly.pdbx_strand_id
1 'polypeptide(L)'
;MPHVSIWARQTVQPDPYIEEDIIQEIFIVKNHPLSKIYGIEAELRVFIFDGQVIGGISYPADDTMGGWGYSLNGKTAEEVQDNDLEKWIDEWEKKYGEEGS
;
A
#
# COMPACT_ATOMS: atom_id res chain seq x y z
N MET A 1 -11.04 -5.52 -9.24
CA MET A 1 -10.59 -6.36 -8.10
C MET A 1 -9.50 -5.63 -7.35
N PRO A 2 -9.52 -5.59 -6.01
CA PRO A 2 -8.40 -5.03 -5.26
C PRO A 2 -7.11 -5.79 -5.63
N HIS A 3 -6.04 -5.08 -6.00
CA HIS A 3 -4.78 -5.74 -6.36
C HIS A 3 -4.02 -6.10 -5.08
N VAL A 4 -3.71 -7.39 -4.88
CA VAL A 4 -3.04 -7.92 -3.67
C VAL A 4 -1.82 -7.09 -3.25
N SER A 5 -1.00 -6.67 -4.22
CA SER A 5 0.20 -5.86 -3.94
C SER A 5 -0.10 -4.49 -3.31
N ILE A 6 -1.25 -3.87 -3.59
CA ILE A 6 -1.60 -2.58 -2.99
C ILE A 6 -2.11 -2.80 -1.56
N TRP A 7 -2.98 -3.79 -1.39
CA TRP A 7 -3.69 -4.04 -0.12
C TRP A 7 -2.84 -4.72 0.94
N ALA A 8 -1.83 -5.51 0.55
CA ALA A 8 -0.86 -6.08 1.49
C ALA A 8 -0.06 -5.01 2.27
N ARG A 9 -0.11 -3.74 1.84
CA ARG A 9 0.55 -2.59 2.49
C ARG A 9 -0.39 -1.73 3.32
N GLN A 10 -1.67 -2.13 3.43
CA GLN A 10 -2.68 -1.39 4.18
C GLN A 10 -3.00 -2.14 5.49
N THR A 11 -3.32 -1.39 6.53
CA THR A 11 -3.80 -1.95 7.81
C THR A 11 -5.32 -2.14 7.83
N VAL A 12 -6.02 -1.64 6.82
CA VAL A 12 -7.47 -1.76 6.66
C VAL A 12 -7.81 -2.80 5.60
N GLN A 13 -8.95 -3.47 5.76
CA GLN A 13 -9.46 -4.44 4.80
C GLN A 13 -10.10 -3.74 3.59
N PRO A 14 -10.08 -4.34 2.40
CA PRO A 14 -10.65 -3.72 1.20
C PRO A 14 -12.18 -3.75 1.16
N ASP A 15 -12.85 -4.62 1.93
CA ASP A 15 -14.31 -4.84 1.86
C ASP A 15 -15.16 -3.56 1.88
N PRO A 16 -14.88 -2.56 2.74
CA PRO A 16 -15.70 -1.36 2.81
C PRO A 16 -15.57 -0.44 1.59
N TYR A 17 -14.65 -0.73 0.68
CA TYR A 17 -14.28 0.13 -0.44
C TYR A 17 -14.42 -0.55 -1.81
N ILE A 18 -14.98 -1.76 -1.85
CA ILE A 18 -15.27 -2.46 -3.10
C ILE A 18 -16.39 -1.71 -3.82
N GLU A 19 -16.21 -1.44 -5.12
CA GLU A 19 -17.12 -0.64 -5.98
C GLU A 19 -17.24 0.85 -5.60
N GLU A 20 -16.45 1.30 -4.63
CA GLU A 20 -16.40 2.70 -4.21
C GLU A 20 -15.25 3.47 -4.87
N ASP A 21 -15.41 4.79 -4.98
CA ASP A 21 -14.36 5.69 -5.47
C ASP A 21 -13.40 6.08 -4.33
N ILE A 22 -12.14 5.68 -4.46
CA ILE A 22 -11.05 6.11 -3.59
C ILE A 22 -10.27 7.21 -4.29
N ILE A 23 -10.13 8.37 -3.64
CA ILE A 23 -9.29 9.47 -4.11
C ILE A 23 -7.83 9.14 -3.79
N GLN A 24 -6.95 9.33 -4.78
CA GLN A 24 -5.51 9.23 -4.60
C GLN A 24 -4.86 10.61 -4.75
N GLU A 25 -4.21 11.07 -3.68
CA GLU A 25 -3.44 12.32 -3.68
C GLU A 25 -1.93 12.01 -3.62
N ILE A 26 -1.12 12.79 -4.34
CA ILE A 26 0.33 12.56 -4.44
C ILE A 26 1.09 13.70 -3.75
N PHE A 27 2.02 13.34 -2.86
CA PHE A 27 2.86 14.29 -2.14
C PHE A 27 4.34 13.91 -2.26
N ILE A 28 5.21 14.91 -2.41
CA ILE A 28 6.64 14.74 -2.23
C ILE A 28 7.02 15.27 -0.85
N VAL A 29 7.60 14.42 0.00
CA VAL A 29 7.91 14.75 1.39
C VAL A 29 9.36 14.50 1.74
N LYS A 30 9.82 15.26 2.75
CA LYS A 30 11.12 15.07 3.41
C LYS A 30 10.91 14.37 4.76
N ASN A 31 11.98 13.77 5.28
CA ASN A 31 12.02 13.12 6.60
C ASN A 31 11.11 11.89 6.77
N HIS A 32 10.67 11.28 5.66
CA HIS A 32 9.99 9.99 5.69
C HIS A 32 10.98 8.86 6.03
N PRO A 33 10.56 7.69 6.58
CA PRO A 33 11.45 6.54 6.77
C PRO A 33 12.25 6.18 5.52
N LEU A 34 11.62 6.19 4.34
CA LEU A 34 12.32 5.97 3.07
C LEU A 34 13.36 7.06 2.77
N SER A 35 13.12 8.31 3.17
CA SER A 35 14.12 9.36 3.01
C SER A 35 15.40 9.08 3.80
N LYS A 36 15.27 8.43 4.95
CA LYS A 36 16.44 8.03 5.77
C LYS A 36 17.17 6.83 5.17
N ILE A 37 16.44 5.90 4.57
CA ILE A 37 17.00 4.69 3.95
C ILE A 37 17.74 5.03 2.65
N TYR A 38 17.13 5.86 1.81
CA TYR A 38 17.60 6.12 0.44
C TYR A 38 18.33 7.46 0.29
N GLY A 39 18.26 8.36 1.29
CA GLY A 39 18.91 9.67 1.23
C GLY A 39 18.24 10.66 0.28
N ILE A 40 17.01 10.40 -0.15
CA ILE A 40 16.24 11.24 -1.08
C ILE A 40 14.83 11.54 -0.53
N GLU A 41 14.06 12.37 -1.22
CA GLU A 41 12.64 12.62 -0.85
C GLU A 41 11.81 11.34 -1.04
N ALA A 42 10.62 11.29 -0.44
CA ALA A 42 9.67 10.21 -0.65
C ALA A 42 8.43 10.74 -1.38
N GLU A 43 7.97 10.01 -2.39
CA GLU A 43 6.64 10.17 -2.96
C GLU A 43 5.65 9.36 -2.12
N LEU A 44 4.60 10.01 -1.64
CA LEU A 44 3.47 9.38 -0.97
C LEU A 44 2.26 9.44 -1.90
N ARG A 45 1.57 8.32 -2.06
CA ARG A 45 0.26 8.23 -2.69
C ARG A 45 -0.73 7.89 -1.59
N VAL A 46 -1.49 8.89 -1.16
CA VAL A 46 -2.41 8.80 -0.03
C VAL A 46 -3.79 8.41 -0.55
N PHE A 47 -4.38 7.37 0.03
CA PHE A 47 -5.73 6.91 -0.30
C PHE A 47 -6.72 7.54 0.65
N ILE A 48 -7.73 8.22 0.09
CA ILE A 48 -8.74 8.98 0.81
C ILE A 48 -10.12 8.47 0.42
N PHE A 49 -10.94 8.13 1.42
CA PHE A 49 -12.33 7.74 1.25
C PHE A 49 -13.18 8.52 2.27
N ASP A 50 -14.28 9.12 1.80
CA ASP A 50 -15.16 9.98 2.61
C ASP A 50 -14.41 11.07 3.43
N GLY A 51 -13.42 11.71 2.78
CA GLY A 51 -12.57 12.74 3.40
C GLY A 51 -11.58 12.23 4.46
N GLN A 52 -11.48 10.92 4.66
CA GLN A 52 -10.57 10.30 5.63
C GLN A 52 -9.44 9.55 4.92
N VAL A 53 -8.23 9.64 5.48
CA VAL A 53 -7.09 8.84 5.00
C VAL A 53 -7.28 7.41 5.45
N ILE A 54 -7.43 6.49 4.50
CA ILE A 54 -7.61 5.05 4.75
C ILE A 54 -6.31 4.26 4.58
N GLY A 55 -5.29 4.89 3.99
CA GLY A 55 -4.00 4.26 3.77
C GLY A 55 -3.20 4.97 2.69
N GLY A 56 -2.27 4.24 2.10
CA GLY A 56 -1.44 4.74 1.02
C GLY A 56 -0.21 3.90 0.80
N ILE A 57 0.55 4.30 -0.21
CA ILE A 57 1.84 3.70 -0.56
C ILE A 57 2.90 4.78 -0.65
N SER A 58 4.15 4.41 -0.40
CA SER A 58 5.28 5.30 -0.50
C SER A 58 6.39 4.72 -1.37
N TYR A 59 7.08 5.62 -2.06
CA TYR A 59 8.22 5.32 -2.90
C TYR A 59 9.35 6.30 -2.57
N PRO A 60 10.61 5.89 -2.73
CA PRO A 60 11.69 6.86 -2.88
C PRO A 60 11.38 7.69 -4.13
N ALA A 61 11.54 9.02 -4.06
CA ALA A 61 11.22 9.94 -5.15
C ALA A 61 12.32 9.91 -6.24
N ASP A 62 12.47 8.73 -6.86
CA ASP A 62 13.43 8.42 -7.91
C ASP A 62 12.75 7.49 -8.93
N ASP A 63 12.70 7.93 -10.18
CA ASP A 63 12.06 7.24 -11.30
C ASP A 63 12.75 5.91 -11.66
N THR A 64 13.93 5.63 -11.10
CA THR A 64 14.68 4.39 -11.36
C THR A 64 14.28 3.23 -10.44
N MET A 65 13.53 3.48 -9.37
CA MET A 65 13.15 2.45 -8.41
C MET A 65 11.86 1.73 -8.82
N GLY A 66 12.02 0.55 -9.43
CA GLY A 66 10.92 -0.34 -9.73
C GLY A 66 10.43 -1.13 -8.51
N GLY A 67 9.12 -1.41 -8.44
CA GLY A 67 8.53 -2.29 -7.44
C GLY A 67 7.14 -1.86 -6.97
N TRP A 68 6.61 -2.59 -5.99
CA TRP A 68 5.29 -2.35 -5.42
C TRP A 68 5.27 -1.28 -4.31
N GLY A 69 6.42 -0.66 -4.00
CA GLY A 69 6.56 0.38 -2.98
C GLY A 69 6.50 -0.14 -1.55
N TYR A 70 6.28 0.78 -0.63
CA TYR A 70 6.10 0.55 0.82
C TYR A 70 4.71 1.03 1.23
N SER A 71 4.28 0.75 2.46
CA SER A 71 3.10 1.40 3.04
C SER A 71 3.31 2.91 3.20
N LEU A 72 2.24 3.65 3.52
CA LEU A 72 2.31 5.09 3.79
C LEU A 72 3.32 5.46 4.90
N ASN A 73 3.63 4.53 5.80
CA ASN A 73 4.60 4.72 6.89
C ASN A 73 5.98 4.13 6.59
N GLY A 74 6.24 3.72 5.35
CA GLY A 74 7.54 3.18 4.93
C GLY A 74 7.81 1.73 5.35
N LYS A 75 6.77 0.96 5.72
CA LYS A 75 6.89 -0.47 6.03
C LYS A 75 6.74 -1.34 4.77
N THR A 76 7.40 -2.49 4.72
CA THR A 76 7.16 -3.53 3.72
C THR A 76 5.79 -4.17 3.93
N ALA A 77 5.30 -4.95 2.94
CA ALA A 77 4.08 -5.72 3.11
C ALA A 77 4.18 -6.72 4.28
N GLU A 78 5.33 -7.38 4.42
CA GLU A 78 5.61 -8.31 5.52
C GLU A 78 5.51 -7.62 6.89
N GLU A 79 6.11 -6.45 7.05
CA GLU A 79 6.04 -5.67 8.29
C GLU A 79 4.64 -5.11 8.61
N VAL A 80 3.77 -4.97 7.60
CA VAL A 80 2.37 -4.58 7.80
C VAL A 80 1.54 -5.78 8.24
N GLN A 81 1.78 -6.96 7.66
CA GLN A 81 1.05 -8.20 7.96
C GLN A 81 1.71 -9.03 9.08
N ASP A 82 2.23 -8.35 10.11
CA ASP A 82 2.81 -8.97 11.31
C ASP A 82 3.92 -10.03 11.05
N ASN A 83 4.65 -9.89 9.95
CA ASN A 83 5.66 -10.83 9.45
C ASN A 83 5.13 -12.21 9.05
N ASP A 84 3.84 -12.31 8.71
CA ASP A 84 3.19 -13.52 8.21
C ASP A 84 2.46 -13.23 6.89
N LEU A 85 3.22 -12.69 5.92
CA LEU A 85 2.68 -12.28 4.63
C LEU A 85 2.14 -13.46 3.82
N GLU A 86 2.76 -14.65 3.93
CA GLU A 86 2.31 -15.86 3.22
C GLU A 86 0.90 -16.24 3.64
N LYS A 87 0.65 -16.34 4.95
CA LYS A 87 -0.69 -16.61 5.47
C LYS A 87 -1.70 -15.54 5.06
N TRP A 88 -1.29 -14.26 5.08
CA TRP A 88 -2.18 -13.18 4.64
C TRP A 88 -2.54 -13.32 3.16
N ILE A 89 -1.58 -13.71 2.31
CA ILE A 89 -1.83 -13.99 0.89
C ILE A 89 -2.77 -15.18 0.71
N ASP A 90 -2.59 -16.27 1.46
CA ASP A 90 -3.50 -17.42 1.43
C ASP A 90 -4.94 -17.03 1.80
N GLU A 91 -5.09 -16.22 2.86
CA GLU A 91 -6.39 -15.68 3.29
C GLU A 91 -6.98 -14.72 2.24
N TRP A 92 -6.14 -13.91 1.60
CA TRP A 92 -6.52 -13.03 0.51
C TRP A 92 -7.03 -13.81 -0.70
N GLU A 93 -6.29 -14.81 -1.17
CA GLU A 93 -6.66 -15.64 -2.32
C GLU A 93 -7.94 -16.42 -2.05
N LYS A 94 -8.12 -16.94 -0.83
CA LYS A 94 -9.37 -17.60 -0.44
C LYS A 94 -10.59 -16.67 -0.49
N LYS A 95 -10.40 -15.38 -0.22
CA LYS A 95 -11.49 -14.39 -0.10
C LYS A 95 -11.75 -13.62 -1.39
N TYR A 96 -10.71 -13.29 -2.14
CA TYR A 96 -10.75 -12.44 -3.32
C TYR A 96 -10.07 -13.05 -4.54
N GLY A 97 -9.42 -14.20 -4.43
CA GLY A 97 -8.94 -14.92 -5.61
C GLY A 97 -10.12 -15.34 -6.47
N GLU A 98 -10.01 -15.16 -7.79
CA GLU A 98 -11.05 -15.61 -8.70
C GLU A 98 -11.20 -17.15 -8.63
N GLU A 99 -12.42 -17.65 -8.48
CA GLU A 99 -12.73 -19.00 -8.94
C GLU A 99 -12.73 -19.00 -10.48
N GLY A 100 -11.60 -19.37 -11.07
CA GLY A 100 -11.53 -19.89 -12.44
C GLY A 100 -11.26 -18.87 -13.56
N SER A 101 -10.03 -18.90 -14.07
CA SER A 101 -9.71 -18.62 -15.47
C SER A 101 -10.12 -19.78 -16.38
#